data_AF-A0A3P7QE87-F1
#
_entry.id   AF-A0A3P7QE87-F1
#
_cell.length_a   1.000
_cell.length_b   1.000
_cell.length_c   1.000
_cell.angle_alpha   90.00
_cell.angle_beta   90.00
_cell.angle_gamma   90.00
#
_symmetry.space_group_name_H-M   'P 1'
#
loop_
_entity.id
_entity.type
_entity.pdbx_description
1 polymer ?
#
loop_
_entity_poly.entity_id
_entity_poly.type
_entity_poly.pdbx_seq_one_letter_code
_entity_poly.pdbx_strand_id
1 'polypeptide(L)'
;MISAIVVQLSTCTTSTIDNIHCTRISPMQGDITEMDGSGKKINMRNSLVAEITLKETVCLNFTSSRTPQLHTFEFVRMEQHFPVVASYKFGIPQIHTSCICDCAGAEQYCSVETHKYKNCSKGSVCYRTYHPFQSNTGCISSSRSEVCCEIIIEPAHNKVYTAVKLNQPDTIIILKYRFLERAANRWVEMLSEEFEAIINKGSAKIENIDGHKTEIRATSGRAIREMTEGLYYFWDEKRVLMSGVRLNDPAESNIHKLGWLRREEGIWVIRNGIIKITDSQHITIENCKSQRYLTRYNADYFLTDSNDISQMDLGFRVDELSWVERVLISSNTRSIRVLHAEGTVVHLTITTDKKPLIVQHTSQIRSFDGFLRMDDKSNRFLNLSLIDVKGTLIGYIHQSEEKTKTEWSFSVEVGSFLKHHFITTIGGIPPEINNDRYVCIHPAGDINAEKCKWLQYEADPLRQVRYTPRWQIGIGDCPGCNERGFDNFLQKLDPRQWLNGLDSTTEIVTCALEVTLAIATFLTTVLIFTKCVIPLARWVICLASPSKK
;
A
#
# COMPACT_ATOMS: atom_id res chain seq x y z
N MET A 1 31.81 28.38 -23.73
CA MET A 1 31.76 26.93 -23.47
C MET A 1 30.57 26.36 -24.20
N ILE A 2 30.84 25.43 -25.10
CA ILE A 2 29.99 24.94 -26.18
C ILE A 2 28.85 24.10 -25.60
N SER A 3 27.59 24.40 -25.93
CA SER A 3 26.49 23.46 -25.72
C SER A 3 25.60 23.41 -26.94
N ALA A 4 25.50 22.19 -27.46
CA ALA A 4 25.02 21.83 -28.78
C ALA A 4 23.51 21.99 -28.92
N ILE A 5 23.09 22.59 -30.02
CA ILE A 5 21.72 22.51 -30.53
C ILE A 5 21.58 21.12 -31.17
N VAL A 6 20.91 20.21 -30.47
CA VAL A 6 20.44 18.94 -31.05
C VAL A 6 19.17 19.25 -31.83
N VAL A 7 19.31 19.43 -33.14
CA VAL A 7 18.19 19.35 -34.08
C VAL A 7 17.83 17.89 -34.23
N GLN A 8 16.84 17.43 -33.46
CA GLN A 8 16.18 16.16 -33.73
C GLN A 8 15.31 16.34 -34.98
N LEU A 9 15.83 15.87 -36.12
CA LEU A 9 15.03 15.56 -37.30
C LEU A 9 13.99 14.52 -36.89
N SER A 10 12.73 14.97 -36.76
CA SER A 10 11.58 14.07 -36.62
C SER A 10 11.45 13.26 -37.90
N THR A 11 11.70 11.97 -37.79
CA THR A 11 11.31 11.01 -38.82
C THR A 11 9.80 11.07 -38.98
N CYS A 12 9.36 11.47 -40.17
CA CYS A 12 7.97 11.54 -40.58
C CYS A 12 7.39 10.11 -40.58
N THR A 13 6.86 9.69 -39.43
CA THR A 13 6.07 8.47 -39.33
C THR A 13 4.73 8.75 -40.00
N THR A 14 4.59 8.28 -41.24
CA THR A 14 3.33 8.22 -41.98
C THR A 14 2.39 7.21 -41.31
N SER A 15 1.91 7.53 -40.11
CA SER A 15 0.87 6.77 -39.43
C SER A 15 -0.50 7.36 -39.80
N THR A 16 -1.13 6.72 -40.79
CA THR A 16 -2.56 6.73 -41.15
C THR A 16 -3.45 7.83 -40.52
N ILE A 17 -3.35 9.06 -41.02
CA ILE A 17 -4.29 10.15 -40.66
C ILE A 17 -5.70 9.85 -41.20
N ASP A 18 -5.83 9.01 -42.23
CA ASP A 18 -7.11 8.60 -42.83
C ASP A 18 -8.02 7.76 -41.89
N ASN A 19 -7.60 7.49 -40.65
CA ASN A 19 -8.29 6.55 -39.76
C ASN A 19 -9.12 7.17 -38.63
N ILE A 20 -9.17 8.50 -38.44
CA ILE A 20 -9.96 9.13 -37.35
C ILE A 20 -11.43 8.69 -37.38
N HIS A 21 -12.01 8.30 -36.25
CA HIS A 21 -13.44 7.96 -36.13
C HIS A 21 -14.18 9.16 -35.53
N CYS A 22 -15.16 9.67 -36.25
CA CYS A 22 -16.02 10.74 -35.77
C CYS A 22 -17.24 10.11 -35.13
N THR A 23 -17.38 10.28 -33.82
CA THR A 23 -18.42 9.62 -33.04
C THR A 23 -19.80 10.16 -33.42
N ARG A 24 -20.80 9.27 -33.46
CA ARG A 24 -22.18 9.65 -33.74
C ARG A 24 -22.78 10.32 -32.50
N ILE A 25 -22.83 11.65 -32.52
CA ILE A 25 -23.35 12.46 -31.42
C ILE A 25 -24.61 13.19 -31.88
N SER A 26 -25.57 13.35 -30.97
CA SER A 26 -26.78 14.16 -31.20
C SER A 26 -26.58 15.57 -30.62
N PRO A 27 -26.15 16.56 -31.43
CA PRO A 27 -25.88 17.91 -30.93
C PRO A 27 -27.18 18.66 -30.61
N MET A 28 -27.06 19.71 -29.80
CA MET A 28 -27.98 20.84 -29.82
C MET A 28 -27.29 22.01 -30.52
N GLN A 29 -27.89 22.51 -31.61
CA GLN A 29 -27.42 23.71 -32.30
C GLN A 29 -28.34 24.89 -32.01
N GLY A 30 -27.77 26.05 -31.75
CA GLY A 30 -28.51 27.29 -31.54
C GLY A 30 -27.69 28.51 -31.94
N ASP A 31 -28.32 29.68 -31.88
CA ASP A 31 -27.70 30.95 -32.21
C ASP A 31 -27.59 31.84 -30.96
N ILE A 32 -26.41 32.41 -30.74
CA ILE A 32 -26.14 33.39 -29.69
C ILE A 32 -26.15 34.77 -30.34
N THR A 33 -27.11 35.61 -29.96
CA THR A 33 -27.16 37.02 -30.38
C THR A 33 -26.63 37.92 -29.28
N GLU A 34 -25.53 38.62 -29.56
CA GLU A 34 -25.02 39.68 -28.71
C GLU A 34 -25.81 40.97 -29.01
N MET A 35 -26.38 41.59 -27.98
CA MET A 35 -27.15 42.83 -28.09
C MET A 35 -26.38 43.98 -27.44
N ASP A 36 -26.43 45.17 -28.04
CA ASP A 36 -25.92 46.38 -27.39
C ASP A 36 -26.85 46.84 -26.25
N GLY A 37 -26.41 47.85 -25.50
CA GLY A 37 -27.20 48.45 -24.43
C GLY A 37 -28.54 49.07 -24.90
N SER A 38 -28.77 49.19 -26.21
CA SER A 38 -30.04 49.63 -26.80
C SER A 38 -30.93 48.46 -27.29
N GLY A 39 -30.48 47.21 -27.10
CA GLY A 39 -31.17 46.00 -27.55
C GLY A 39 -30.97 45.66 -29.03
N LYS A 40 -30.10 46.39 -29.75
CA LYS A 40 -29.80 46.11 -31.16
C LYS A 40 -28.78 45.00 -31.27
N LYS A 41 -29.03 44.05 -32.17
CA LYS A 41 -28.13 42.90 -32.44
C LYS A 41 -26.80 43.42 -33.01
N ILE A 42 -25.70 43.18 -32.29
CA ILE A 42 -24.33 43.54 -32.71
C ILE A 42 -23.71 42.38 -33.49
N ASN A 43 -23.87 41.17 -32.97
CA ASN A 43 -23.15 40.00 -33.47
C ASN A 43 -23.99 38.73 -33.29
N MET A 44 -23.86 37.79 -34.22
CA MET A 44 -24.54 36.51 -34.18
C MET A 44 -23.48 35.42 -34.26
N ARG A 45 -23.37 34.61 -33.21
CA ARG A 45 -22.50 33.43 -33.17
C ARG A 45 -23.36 32.18 -33.19
N ASN A 46 -22.84 31.10 -33.76
CA ASN A 46 -23.45 29.78 -33.67
C ASN A 46 -22.92 29.09 -32.41
N SER A 47 -23.78 28.36 -31.72
CA SER A 47 -23.42 27.54 -30.57
C SER A 47 -23.81 26.09 -30.85
N LEU A 48 -22.87 25.19 -30.62
CA LEU A 48 -23.06 23.75 -30.69
C LEU A 48 -22.77 23.16 -29.32
N VAL A 49 -23.78 22.55 -28.72
CA VAL A 49 -23.65 21.80 -27.48
C VAL A 49 -23.65 20.31 -27.81
N ALA A 50 -22.63 19.61 -27.36
CA ALA A 50 -22.46 18.18 -27.57
C ALA A 50 -22.03 17.52 -26.27
N GLU A 51 -22.49 16.29 -26.05
CA GLU A 51 -22.05 15.45 -24.95
C GLU A 51 -21.05 14.44 -25.50
N ILE A 52 -19.91 14.31 -24.83
CA ILE A 52 -18.91 13.30 -25.14
C ILE A 52 -18.46 12.54 -23.90
N THR A 53 -18.10 11.29 -24.11
CA THR A 53 -17.51 10.40 -23.11
C THR A 53 -16.03 10.12 -23.43
N LEU A 54 -15.35 9.45 -22.51
CA LEU A 54 -13.92 9.17 -22.65
C LEU A 54 -13.62 8.40 -23.94
N LYS A 55 -12.63 8.86 -24.72
CA LYS A 55 -12.20 8.35 -26.03
C LYS A 55 -13.13 8.68 -27.20
N GLU A 56 -14.23 9.38 -27.00
CA GLU A 56 -15.06 9.87 -28.11
C GLU A 56 -14.44 11.09 -28.79
N THR A 57 -14.80 11.31 -30.06
CA THR A 57 -14.29 12.40 -30.88
C THR A 57 -15.43 13.11 -31.60
N VAL A 58 -15.61 14.41 -31.34
CA VAL A 58 -16.50 15.28 -32.10
C VAL A 58 -15.77 15.77 -33.33
N CYS A 59 -16.38 15.63 -34.51
CA CYS A 59 -15.84 16.16 -35.74
C CYS A 59 -16.75 17.23 -36.35
N LEU A 60 -16.19 18.39 -36.64
CA LEU A 60 -16.87 19.53 -37.24
C LEU A 60 -16.21 19.91 -38.57
N ASN A 61 -17.02 20.26 -39.56
CA ASN A 61 -16.59 20.80 -40.84
C ASN A 61 -17.23 22.20 -41.02
N PHE A 62 -16.41 23.22 -41.29
CA PHE A 62 -16.88 24.56 -41.57
C PHE A 62 -16.91 24.79 -43.08
N THR A 63 -18.10 25.08 -43.62
CA THR A 63 -18.39 25.09 -45.07
C THR A 63 -17.71 26.20 -45.88
N SER A 64 -16.87 27.06 -45.29
CA SER A 64 -16.39 28.26 -45.96
C SER A 64 -15.01 28.16 -46.62
N SER A 65 -14.33 27.02 -46.54
CA SER A 65 -12.99 26.85 -47.09
C SER A 65 -13.02 26.25 -48.50
N ARG A 66 -12.08 26.64 -49.36
CA ARG A 66 -11.93 26.08 -50.72
C ARG A 66 -11.54 24.60 -50.70
N THR A 67 -10.91 24.18 -49.61
CA THR A 67 -10.48 22.82 -49.31
C THR A 67 -11.33 22.27 -48.16
N PRO A 68 -11.69 20.97 -48.15
CA PRO A 68 -12.42 20.40 -47.03
C PRO A 68 -11.54 20.42 -45.78
N GLN A 69 -12.07 21.03 -44.73
CA GLN A 69 -11.44 21.20 -43.43
C GLN A 69 -12.19 20.38 -42.39
N LEU A 70 -11.46 19.76 -41.47
CA LEU A 70 -12.01 18.94 -40.40
C LEU A 70 -11.40 19.35 -39.06
N HIS A 71 -12.24 19.76 -38.14
CA HIS A 71 -11.88 20.10 -36.77
C HIS A 71 -12.31 18.95 -35.87
N THR A 72 -11.39 18.43 -35.07
CA THR A 72 -11.64 17.27 -34.22
C THR A 72 -11.40 17.63 -32.76
N PHE A 73 -12.31 17.20 -31.88
CA PHE A 73 -12.22 17.36 -30.44
C PHE A 73 -12.34 15.99 -29.80
N GLU A 74 -11.22 15.46 -29.32
CA GLU A 74 -11.11 14.14 -28.73
C GLU A 74 -11.01 14.26 -27.20
N PHE A 75 -11.84 13.51 -26.46
CA PHE A 75 -11.65 13.37 -25.01
C PHE A 75 -10.63 12.27 -24.73
N VAL A 76 -9.37 12.66 -24.55
CA VAL A 76 -8.24 11.72 -24.52
C VAL A 76 -8.18 10.94 -23.22
N ARG A 77 -8.17 11.65 -22.09
CA ARG A 77 -7.96 11.05 -20.77
C ARG A 77 -8.59 11.89 -19.67
N MET A 78 -8.97 11.21 -18.59
CA MET A 78 -9.48 11.81 -17.36
C MET A 78 -8.53 11.48 -16.21
N GLU A 79 -8.18 12.49 -15.42
CA GLU A 79 -7.23 12.40 -14.32
C GLU A 79 -7.86 12.95 -13.04
N GLN A 80 -7.59 12.30 -11.92
CA GLN A 80 -7.85 12.86 -10.58
C GLN A 80 -6.54 13.11 -9.86
N HIS A 81 -6.33 14.34 -9.43
CA HIS A 81 -5.12 14.79 -8.75
C HIS A 81 -5.42 14.97 -7.27
N PHE A 82 -5.01 14.01 -6.45
CA PHE A 82 -5.18 14.02 -5.01
C PHE A 82 -4.01 14.74 -4.33
N PRO A 83 -4.27 15.82 -3.57
CA PRO A 83 -3.25 16.44 -2.74
C PRO A 83 -2.96 15.56 -1.51
N VAL A 84 -1.68 15.41 -1.17
CA VAL A 84 -1.22 14.72 0.03
C VAL A 84 -1.16 15.72 1.18
N VAL A 85 -2.06 15.60 2.15
CA VAL A 85 -2.16 16.53 3.30
C VAL A 85 -1.25 16.15 4.46
N ALA A 86 -0.86 14.87 4.55
CA ALA A 86 0.09 14.39 5.54
C ALA A 86 0.76 13.11 5.05
N SER A 87 1.99 12.87 5.50
CA SER A 87 2.72 11.64 5.22
C SER A 87 3.64 11.24 6.37
N TYR A 88 3.92 9.96 6.50
CA TYR A 88 4.92 9.44 7.42
C TYR A 88 5.52 8.13 6.89
N LYS A 89 6.74 7.82 7.30
CA LYS A 89 7.43 6.58 6.93
C LYS A 89 7.25 5.53 8.02
N PHE A 90 7.08 4.28 7.60
CA PHE A 90 6.92 3.14 8.50
C PHE A 90 7.53 1.87 7.94
N GLY A 91 7.69 0.88 8.82
CA GLY A 91 8.19 -0.46 8.50
C GLY A 91 7.19 -1.50 9.00
N ILE A 92 7.27 -2.71 8.45
CA ILE A 92 6.59 -3.86 9.04
C ILE A 92 7.53 -4.39 10.13
N PRO A 93 7.11 -4.40 11.40
CA PRO A 93 7.95 -4.83 12.52
C PRO A 93 8.16 -6.35 12.50
N GLN A 94 9.41 -6.76 12.60
CA GLN A 94 9.85 -8.10 12.96
C GLN A 94 10.21 -8.09 14.44
N ILE A 95 9.49 -8.89 15.23
CA ILE A 95 9.62 -8.94 16.68
C ILE A 95 10.40 -10.19 17.06
N HIS A 96 11.47 -10.00 17.82
CA HIS A 96 12.23 -11.07 18.46
C HIS A 96 12.12 -10.92 19.98
N THR A 97 11.78 -12.01 20.66
CA THR A 97 11.57 -12.03 22.12
C THR A 97 12.54 -13.00 22.77
N SER A 98 13.39 -12.49 23.66
CA SER A 98 14.22 -13.32 24.54
C SER A 98 13.77 -13.14 25.98
N CYS A 99 13.44 -14.22 26.68
CA CYS A 99 12.99 -14.16 28.07
C CYS A 99 13.82 -15.08 28.96
N ILE A 100 13.98 -14.67 30.21
CA ILE A 100 14.58 -15.44 31.28
C ILE A 100 13.57 -15.59 32.43
N CYS A 101 13.56 -16.77 33.05
CA CYS A 101 12.73 -17.12 34.18
C CYS A 101 13.60 -17.35 35.42
N ASP A 102 13.23 -16.67 36.51
CA ASP A 102 13.95 -16.68 37.78
C ASP A 102 13.08 -17.30 38.88
N CYS A 103 13.57 -18.39 39.48
CA CYS A 103 12.91 -19.08 40.58
C CYS A 103 13.21 -18.38 41.90
N ALA A 104 12.18 -17.97 42.63
CA ALA A 104 12.32 -17.27 43.90
C ALA A 104 13.24 -18.01 44.90
N GLY A 105 14.28 -17.30 45.36
CA GLY A 105 15.35 -17.78 46.25
C GLY A 105 16.68 -18.13 45.56
N ALA A 106 16.81 -17.92 44.25
CA ALA A 106 18.06 -18.06 43.50
C ALA A 106 18.78 -16.70 43.45
N GLU A 107 19.92 -16.62 42.77
CA GLU A 107 20.51 -15.32 42.44
C GLU A 107 19.53 -14.52 41.58
N GLN A 108 19.37 -13.24 41.91
CA GLN A 108 18.36 -12.39 41.29
C GLN A 108 18.86 -11.87 39.94
N TYR A 109 18.42 -12.51 38.86
CA TYR A 109 18.67 -12.05 37.48
C TYR A 109 17.50 -11.24 36.93
N CYS A 110 16.30 -11.45 37.49
CA CYS A 110 15.10 -10.72 37.11
C CYS A 110 14.65 -9.78 38.23
N SER A 111 14.48 -8.50 37.92
CA SER A 111 13.95 -7.52 38.87
C SER A 111 13.08 -6.46 38.23
N VAL A 112 12.17 -5.90 39.02
CA VAL A 112 11.32 -4.78 38.62
C VAL A 112 12.17 -3.59 38.16
N GLU A 113 13.25 -3.27 38.88
CA GLU A 113 14.08 -2.09 38.61
C GLU A 113 14.84 -2.19 37.28
N THR A 114 15.25 -3.40 36.91
CA THR A 114 16.06 -3.65 35.72
C THR A 114 15.24 -3.80 34.44
N HIS A 115 14.00 -4.30 34.56
CA HIS A 115 13.19 -4.67 33.39
C HIS A 115 11.85 -3.94 33.26
N LYS A 116 11.21 -3.49 34.33
CA LYS A 116 9.87 -2.89 34.22
C LYS A 116 9.95 -1.50 33.58
N TYR A 117 9.34 -1.34 32.41
CA TYR A 117 9.33 -0.09 31.65
C TYR A 117 10.75 0.47 31.43
N LYS A 118 11.67 -0.38 30.98
CA LYS A 118 13.03 0.02 30.62
C LYS A 118 13.30 -0.26 29.14
N ASN A 119 14.21 0.51 28.55
CA ASN A 119 14.74 0.21 27.22
C ASN A 119 15.95 -0.73 27.36
N CYS A 120 16.16 -1.59 26.36
CA CYS A 120 17.41 -2.33 26.20
C CYS A 120 18.27 -1.71 25.10
N SER A 121 19.51 -2.20 24.96
CA SER A 121 20.54 -1.59 24.09
C SER A 121 20.69 -2.26 22.71
N LYS A 122 19.96 -3.35 22.44
CA LYS A 122 20.15 -4.17 21.22
C LYS A 122 19.07 -3.90 20.17
N GLY A 123 19.49 -3.74 18.92
CA GLY A 123 18.59 -3.57 17.77
C GLY A 123 18.04 -2.15 17.60
N SER A 124 17.11 -1.99 16.65
CA SER A 124 16.56 -0.67 16.28
C SER A 124 15.64 -0.08 17.36
N VAL A 125 14.74 -0.89 17.89
CA VAL A 125 13.85 -0.53 19.01
C VAL A 125 13.86 -1.70 20.00
N CYS A 126 14.13 -1.41 21.28
CA CYS A 126 14.30 -2.45 22.29
C CYS A 126 13.61 -2.08 23.60
N TYR A 127 12.71 -2.95 24.07
CA TYR A 127 12.00 -2.79 25.34
C TYR A 127 12.20 -3.98 26.25
N ARG A 128 12.28 -3.72 27.55
CA ARG A 128 12.26 -4.73 28.60
C ARG A 128 10.88 -4.81 29.24
N THR A 129 10.48 -6.03 29.55
CA THR A 129 9.22 -6.32 30.22
C THR A 129 9.44 -7.21 31.43
N TYR A 130 8.58 -7.04 32.42
CA TYR A 130 8.65 -7.74 33.69
C TYR A 130 7.28 -8.34 33.99
N HIS A 131 7.25 -9.66 34.17
CA HIS A 131 6.06 -10.44 34.42
C HIS A 131 6.21 -11.15 35.77
N PRO A 132 5.62 -10.60 36.85
CA PRO A 132 5.63 -11.26 38.14
C PRO A 132 4.67 -12.45 38.16
N PHE A 133 4.79 -13.26 39.21
CA PHE A 133 3.81 -14.27 39.59
C PHE A 133 3.57 -15.38 38.54
N GLN A 134 4.62 -15.83 37.87
CA GLN A 134 4.56 -16.90 36.86
C GLN A 134 4.60 -18.30 37.51
N SER A 135 4.35 -19.31 36.68
CA SER A 135 4.35 -20.71 37.13
C SER A 135 5.72 -21.10 37.70
N ASN A 136 5.72 -21.76 38.86
CA ASN A 136 6.93 -22.29 39.49
C ASN A 136 7.33 -23.68 38.95
N THR A 137 6.77 -24.11 37.81
CA THR A 137 7.14 -25.37 37.17
C THR A 137 8.65 -25.42 36.90
N GLY A 138 9.33 -26.43 37.45
CA GLY A 138 10.79 -26.60 37.38
C GLY A 138 11.57 -25.95 38.53
N CYS A 139 10.94 -25.08 39.32
CA CYS A 139 11.54 -24.52 40.53
C CYS A 139 11.43 -25.49 41.72
N ILE A 140 12.41 -25.43 42.63
CA ILE A 140 12.37 -26.19 43.90
C ILE A 140 11.44 -25.50 44.91
N SER A 141 11.37 -24.17 44.86
CA SER A 141 10.52 -23.39 45.76
C SER A 141 9.05 -23.43 45.32
N SER A 142 8.16 -23.40 46.31
CA SER A 142 6.71 -23.24 46.10
C SER A 142 6.30 -21.81 45.76
N SER A 143 7.22 -20.86 45.88
CA SER A 143 7.01 -19.47 45.49
C SER A 143 6.93 -19.33 43.97
N ARG A 144 6.13 -18.37 43.53
CA ARG A 144 5.97 -18.05 42.10
C ARG A 144 7.29 -17.55 41.51
N SER A 145 7.52 -17.86 40.25
CA SER A 145 8.68 -17.38 39.50
C SER A 145 8.44 -15.98 38.94
N GLU A 146 9.53 -15.31 38.58
CA GLU A 146 9.53 -14.02 37.90
C GLU A 146 10.11 -14.18 36.51
N VAL A 147 9.57 -13.43 35.54
CA VAL A 147 10.02 -13.52 34.14
C VAL A 147 10.36 -12.14 33.62
N CYS A 148 11.53 -12.05 33.02
CA CYS A 148 12.07 -10.83 32.45
C CYS A 148 12.35 -11.08 30.98
N CYS A 149 11.89 -10.18 30.10
CA CYS A 149 12.12 -10.30 28.66
C CYS A 149 12.77 -9.06 28.08
N GLU A 150 13.54 -9.27 27.02
CA GLU A 150 13.98 -8.26 26.07
C GLU A 150 13.24 -8.49 24.74
N ILE A 151 12.63 -7.43 24.23
CA ILE A 151 11.87 -7.42 22.98
C ILE A 151 12.59 -6.52 21.99
N ILE A 152 13.14 -7.11 20.95
CA ILE A 152 13.85 -6.42 19.87
C ILE A 152 12.91 -6.31 18.67
N ILE A 153 12.74 -5.09 18.15
CA ILE A 153 11.86 -4.81 17.03
C ILE A 153 12.66 -4.15 15.90
N GLU A 154 12.65 -4.78 14.73
CA GLU A 154 13.38 -4.33 13.54
C GLU A 154 12.46 -4.26 12.32
N PRO A 155 12.75 -3.40 11.32
CA PRO A 155 11.99 -3.40 10.08
C PRO A 155 12.26 -4.67 9.26
N ALA A 156 11.22 -5.44 8.98
CA ALA A 156 11.30 -6.66 8.18
C ALA A 156 11.92 -6.39 6.80
N HIS A 157 12.99 -7.13 6.48
CA HIS A 157 13.77 -7.01 5.24
C HIS A 157 14.27 -5.58 4.95
N ASN A 158 14.43 -4.72 5.96
CA ASN A 158 14.79 -3.31 5.81
C ASN A 158 13.87 -2.52 4.85
N LYS A 159 12.64 -2.99 4.61
CA LYS A 159 11.68 -2.33 3.72
C LYS A 159 11.05 -1.12 4.40
N VAL A 160 10.99 -0.01 3.66
CA VAL A 160 10.40 1.25 4.11
C VAL A 160 9.18 1.58 3.27
N TYR A 161 8.07 1.80 3.93
CA TYR A 161 6.81 2.22 3.32
C TYR A 161 6.52 3.67 3.68
N THR A 162 5.84 4.37 2.77
CA THR A 162 5.33 5.72 3.03
C THR A 162 3.82 5.68 3.07
N ALA A 163 3.25 6.07 4.22
CA ALA A 163 1.83 6.34 4.39
C ALA A 163 1.52 7.77 3.93
N VAL A 164 0.41 7.95 3.24
CA VAL A 164 -0.06 9.24 2.73
C VAL A 164 -1.55 9.40 3.03
N LYS A 165 -1.92 10.59 3.48
CA LYS A 165 -3.32 10.99 3.65
C LYS A 165 -3.75 11.84 2.46
N LEU A 166 -4.70 11.33 1.70
CA LEU A 166 -5.26 11.98 0.52
C LEU A 166 -6.51 12.77 0.90
N ASN A 167 -6.62 13.97 0.35
CA ASN A 167 -7.79 14.84 0.44
C ASN A 167 -8.50 14.91 -0.92
N GLN A 168 -9.62 15.64 -1.00
CA GLN A 168 -10.44 15.75 -2.21
C GLN A 168 -9.59 16.07 -3.46
N PRO A 169 -9.78 15.34 -4.58
CA PRO A 169 -9.03 15.53 -5.81
C PRO A 169 -9.56 16.69 -6.65
N ASP A 170 -8.66 17.26 -7.45
CA ASP A 170 -9.06 18.00 -8.65
C ASP A 170 -9.31 17.01 -9.79
N THR A 171 -10.44 17.16 -10.48
CA THR A 171 -10.77 16.32 -11.64
C THR A 171 -10.43 17.08 -12.91
N ILE A 172 -9.48 16.55 -13.67
CA ILE A 172 -8.90 17.17 -14.86
C ILE A 172 -9.25 16.31 -16.06
N ILE A 173 -9.81 16.92 -17.10
CA ILE A 173 -9.99 16.28 -18.40
C ILE A 173 -8.97 16.84 -19.38
N ILE A 174 -8.50 15.98 -20.27
CA ILE A 174 -7.58 16.35 -21.33
C ILE A 174 -8.31 16.21 -22.65
N LEU A 175 -8.50 17.34 -23.32
CA LEU A 175 -9.11 17.41 -24.64
C LEU A 175 -8.02 17.63 -25.68
N LYS A 176 -8.05 16.87 -26.76
CA LYS A 176 -7.14 17.07 -27.89
C LYS A 176 -7.90 17.67 -29.06
N TYR A 177 -7.44 18.82 -29.50
CA TYR A 177 -7.91 19.47 -30.71
C TYR A 177 -6.97 19.15 -31.87
N ARG A 178 -7.54 18.79 -33.03
CA ARG A 178 -6.76 18.70 -34.27
C ARG A 178 -7.50 19.37 -35.41
N PHE A 179 -6.73 20.08 -36.24
CA PHE A 179 -7.18 20.66 -37.49
C PHE A 179 -6.57 19.87 -38.64
N LEU A 180 -7.43 19.33 -39.49
CA LEU A 180 -7.03 18.56 -40.66
C LEU A 180 -7.53 19.23 -41.93
N GLU A 181 -6.65 19.30 -42.92
CA GLU A 181 -6.97 19.79 -44.25
C GLU A 181 -6.75 18.66 -45.25
N ARG A 182 -7.66 18.54 -46.22
CA ARG A 182 -7.52 17.52 -47.26
C ARG A 182 -6.61 18.04 -48.38
N ALA A 183 -5.42 17.48 -48.49
CA ALA A 183 -4.46 17.75 -49.56
C ALA A 183 -4.20 16.48 -50.37
N ALA A 184 -4.30 16.56 -51.71
CA ALA A 184 -4.03 15.44 -52.62
C ALA A 184 -4.75 14.12 -52.25
N ASN A 185 -6.04 14.21 -51.89
CA ASN A 185 -6.88 13.10 -51.45
C ASN A 185 -6.51 12.42 -50.12
N ARG A 186 -5.58 12.97 -49.35
CA ARG A 186 -5.25 12.51 -48.00
C ARG A 186 -5.55 13.59 -46.98
N TRP A 187 -5.91 13.18 -45.78
CA TRP A 187 -5.97 14.11 -44.66
C TRP A 187 -4.56 14.41 -44.17
N VAL A 188 -4.25 15.70 -44.05
CA VAL A 188 -3.00 16.18 -43.47
C VAL A 188 -3.34 16.94 -42.20
N GLU A 189 -2.73 16.54 -41.09
CA GLU A 189 -2.85 17.25 -39.81
C GLU A 189 -2.03 18.53 -39.89
N MET A 190 -2.70 19.66 -39.74
CA MET A 190 -2.11 21.00 -39.82
C MET A 190 -1.80 21.55 -38.43
N LEU A 191 -2.60 21.19 -37.43
CA LEU A 191 -2.44 21.57 -36.03
C LEU A 191 -2.94 20.46 -35.12
N SER A 192 -2.26 20.24 -34.00
CA SER A 192 -2.66 19.33 -32.93
C SER A 192 -2.23 19.90 -31.58
N GLU A 193 -3.19 20.18 -30.70
CA GLU A 193 -2.96 20.74 -29.37
C GLU A 193 -3.74 19.97 -28.30
N GLU A 194 -3.16 19.81 -27.11
CA GLU A 194 -3.84 19.26 -25.93
C GLU A 194 -4.17 20.38 -24.95
N PHE A 195 -5.38 20.36 -24.41
CA PHE A 195 -5.88 21.30 -23.43
C PHE A 195 -6.29 20.58 -22.15
N GLU A 196 -5.84 21.09 -21.01
CA GLU A 196 -6.24 20.61 -19.68
C GLU A 196 -7.39 21.48 -19.15
N ALA A 197 -8.45 20.84 -18.67
CA ALA A 197 -9.62 21.51 -18.11
C ALA A 197 -9.98 20.91 -16.75
N ILE A 198 -9.99 21.74 -15.70
CA ILE A 198 -10.44 21.34 -14.36
C ILE A 198 -11.96 21.51 -14.29
N ILE A 199 -12.69 20.40 -14.22
CA ILE A 199 -14.15 20.39 -14.41
C ILE A 199 -14.94 20.53 -13.10
N ASN A 200 -14.35 20.19 -11.96
CA ASN A 200 -15.02 20.29 -10.66
C ASN A 200 -14.91 21.67 -10.00
N LYS A 201 -14.21 22.63 -10.63
CA LYS A 201 -14.04 24.02 -10.16
C LYS A 201 -14.79 25.04 -11.02
N GLY A 202 -15.72 24.59 -11.85
CA GLY A 202 -16.49 25.41 -12.77
C GLY A 202 -16.22 25.03 -14.22
N SER A 203 -16.60 25.90 -15.15
CA SER A 203 -16.38 25.66 -16.56
C SER A 203 -14.99 26.11 -17.01
N ALA A 204 -14.26 25.23 -17.67
CA ALA A 204 -13.03 25.62 -18.36
C ALA A 204 -13.39 26.23 -19.72
N LYS A 205 -12.77 27.36 -20.05
CA LYS A 205 -12.99 28.09 -21.30
C LYS A 205 -11.66 28.21 -22.05
N ILE A 206 -11.67 27.85 -23.33
CA ILE A 206 -10.54 27.94 -24.26
C ILE A 206 -10.96 28.91 -25.37
N GLU A 207 -10.16 29.93 -25.62
CA GLU A 207 -10.42 30.95 -26.65
C GLU A 207 -9.37 30.90 -27.76
N ASN A 208 -9.75 31.36 -28.96
CA ASN A 208 -8.87 31.65 -30.11
C ASN A 208 -8.10 30.44 -30.65
N ILE A 209 -8.80 29.34 -30.87
CA ILE A 209 -8.24 28.17 -31.53
C ILE A 209 -8.10 28.47 -33.03
N ASP A 210 -6.88 28.35 -33.56
CA ASP A 210 -6.57 28.42 -35.00
C ASP A 210 -6.79 29.79 -35.67
N GLY A 211 -6.69 30.89 -34.92
CA GLY A 211 -6.98 32.24 -35.44
C GLY A 211 -8.47 32.46 -35.79
N HIS A 212 -9.31 31.45 -35.61
CA HIS A 212 -10.75 31.54 -35.63
C HIS A 212 -11.25 31.92 -34.23
N LYS A 213 -12.31 32.73 -34.16
CA LYS A 213 -13.00 33.06 -32.90
C LYS A 213 -13.86 31.88 -32.43
N THR A 214 -13.22 30.73 -32.25
CA THR A 214 -13.82 29.53 -31.70
C THR A 214 -13.57 29.52 -30.20
N GLU A 215 -14.65 29.51 -29.44
CA GLU A 215 -14.63 29.37 -27.99
C GLU A 215 -15.14 27.98 -27.62
N ILE A 216 -14.37 27.26 -26.80
CA ILE A 216 -14.77 25.94 -26.30
C ILE A 216 -14.91 26.04 -24.80
N ARG A 217 -16.09 25.68 -24.33
CA ARG A 217 -16.39 25.57 -22.92
C ARG A 217 -16.67 24.13 -22.57
N ALA A 218 -15.90 23.57 -21.65
CA ALA A 218 -16.08 22.21 -21.16
C ALA A 218 -16.65 22.24 -19.74
N THR A 219 -17.69 21.44 -19.52
CA THR A 219 -18.34 21.26 -18.22
C THR A 219 -18.67 19.79 -18.02
N SER A 220 -18.68 19.30 -16.78
CA SER A 220 -19.00 17.91 -16.47
C SER A 220 -19.59 17.81 -15.08
N GLY A 221 -20.38 16.76 -14.85
CA GLY A 221 -20.75 16.34 -13.50
C GLY A 221 -19.56 15.76 -12.71
N ARG A 222 -19.85 15.28 -11.50
CA ARG A 222 -18.88 14.54 -10.68
C ARG A 222 -18.43 13.26 -11.39
N ALA A 223 -17.17 12.88 -11.19
CA ALA A 223 -16.65 11.59 -11.62
C ALA A 223 -17.58 10.43 -11.18
N ILE A 224 -17.85 9.45 -12.06
CA ILE A 224 -18.70 8.28 -11.74
C ILE A 224 -18.07 7.47 -10.60
N ARG A 225 -16.74 7.35 -10.61
CA ARG A 225 -15.95 6.73 -9.55
C ARG A 225 -14.86 7.67 -9.08
N GLU A 226 -14.48 7.50 -7.83
CA GLU A 226 -13.47 8.31 -7.17
C GLU A 226 -12.87 7.49 -6.03
N MET A 227 -11.56 7.61 -5.83
CA MET A 227 -10.94 7.07 -4.62
C MET A 227 -11.43 7.86 -3.41
N THR A 228 -11.79 7.15 -2.34
CA THR A 228 -12.20 7.80 -1.10
C THR A 228 -11.04 8.58 -0.48
N GLU A 229 -11.33 9.74 0.08
CA GLU A 229 -10.40 10.46 0.95
C GLU A 229 -9.97 9.56 2.12
N GLY A 230 -8.71 9.66 2.52
CA GLY A 230 -8.19 8.82 3.60
C GLY A 230 -6.74 8.39 3.43
N LEU A 231 -6.41 7.31 4.12
CA LEU A 231 -5.04 6.82 4.27
C LEU A 231 -4.73 5.71 3.25
N TYR A 232 -3.62 5.90 2.54
CA TYR A 232 -3.05 4.94 1.60
C TYR A 232 -1.58 4.80 1.90
N TYR A 233 -0.92 3.81 1.31
CA TYR A 233 0.53 3.69 1.44
C TYR A 233 1.15 3.10 0.19
N PHE A 234 2.46 3.23 0.06
CA PHE A 234 3.23 2.59 -0.99
C PHE A 234 4.60 2.17 -0.47
N TRP A 235 5.22 1.20 -1.14
CA TRP A 235 6.62 0.88 -0.91
C TRP A 235 7.51 1.87 -1.67
N ASP A 236 8.45 2.50 -0.97
CA ASP A 236 9.29 3.58 -1.52
C ASP A 236 10.02 3.21 -2.83
N GLU A 237 10.44 1.95 -2.99
CA GLU A 237 11.16 1.48 -4.19
C GLU A 237 10.24 1.27 -5.40
N LYS A 238 9.10 0.59 -5.21
CA LYS A 238 8.19 0.24 -6.31
C LYS A 238 7.15 1.33 -6.61
N ARG A 239 6.86 2.22 -5.65
CA ARG A 239 5.85 3.28 -5.75
C ARG A 239 4.47 2.81 -6.21
N VAL A 240 4.08 1.62 -5.76
CA VAL A 240 2.75 1.05 -5.99
C VAL A 240 1.84 1.44 -4.84
N LEU A 241 0.75 2.15 -5.16
CA LEU A 241 -0.22 2.60 -4.17
C LEU A 241 -1.13 1.44 -3.72
N MET A 242 -1.21 1.25 -2.41
CA MET A 242 -1.96 0.19 -1.75
C MET A 242 -3.15 0.78 -0.98
N SER A 243 -4.24 0.04 -0.91
CA SER A 243 -5.44 0.36 -0.14
C SER A 243 -6.06 -0.90 0.48
N GLY A 244 -7.15 -0.74 1.24
CA GLY A 244 -7.92 -1.86 1.81
C GLY A 244 -7.42 -2.36 3.17
N VAL A 245 -6.45 -1.68 3.79
CA VAL A 245 -5.96 -2.00 5.14
C VAL A 245 -6.23 -0.88 6.12
N ARG A 246 -6.34 -1.24 7.40
CA ARG A 246 -6.45 -0.25 8.48
C ARG A 246 -5.07 0.33 8.75
N LEU A 247 -4.85 1.58 8.35
CA LEU A 247 -3.62 2.33 8.55
C LEU A 247 -3.80 3.37 9.66
N ASN A 248 -2.76 3.61 10.45
CA ASN A 248 -2.77 4.68 11.45
C ASN A 248 -2.76 6.07 10.80
N ASP A 249 -3.54 7.00 11.35
CA ASP A 249 -3.36 8.42 11.02
C ASP A 249 -1.99 8.93 11.53
N PRO A 250 -1.36 9.93 10.89
CA PRO A 250 -0.14 10.57 11.40
C PRO A 250 -0.17 10.94 12.90
N ALA A 251 -1.31 11.26 13.50
CA ALA A 251 -1.43 11.51 14.93
C ALA A 251 -1.70 10.25 15.77
N GLU A 252 -2.22 9.18 15.15
CA GLU A 252 -2.59 7.92 15.80
C GLU A 252 -1.37 6.99 15.98
N SER A 253 -1.45 6.07 16.95
CA SER A 253 -0.45 5.02 17.14
C SER A 253 -1.12 3.78 17.75
N ASN A 254 -1.99 3.15 16.98
CA ASN A 254 -2.68 1.92 17.36
C ASN A 254 -1.89 0.70 16.85
N ILE A 255 -1.56 -0.23 17.75
CA ILE A 255 -0.80 -1.46 17.42
C ILE A 255 -1.63 -2.51 16.65
N HIS A 256 -2.95 -2.31 16.55
CA HIS A 256 -3.87 -3.13 15.75
C HIS A 256 -4.06 -2.62 14.31
N LYS A 257 -3.32 -1.58 13.92
CA LYS A 257 -3.38 -0.97 12.59
C LYS A 257 -1.98 -0.88 11.99
N LEU A 258 -1.84 -0.95 10.68
CA LEU A 258 -0.54 -0.80 10.04
C LEU A 258 0.11 0.56 10.37
N GLY A 259 1.45 0.62 10.35
CA GLY A 259 2.20 1.88 10.48
C GLY A 259 2.48 2.36 11.91
N TRP A 260 2.49 1.46 12.88
CA TRP A 260 2.88 1.78 14.26
C TRP A 260 4.41 1.79 14.50
N LEU A 261 5.20 1.05 13.72
CA LEU A 261 6.67 1.17 13.68
C LEU A 261 7.07 2.26 12.68
N ARG A 262 7.41 3.44 13.19
CA ARG A 262 7.64 4.64 12.39
C ARG A 262 9.11 4.95 12.24
N ARG A 263 9.46 5.64 11.15
CA ARG A 263 10.80 6.20 10.95
C ARG A 263 10.73 7.72 11.09
N GLU A 264 11.22 8.22 12.21
CA GLU A 264 11.27 9.64 12.56
C GLU A 264 12.75 10.06 12.64
N GLU A 265 13.13 11.13 11.92
CA GLU A 265 14.51 11.65 11.89
C GLU A 265 15.60 10.61 11.56
N GLY A 266 15.24 9.60 10.78
CA GLY A 266 16.14 8.51 10.36
C GLY A 266 16.16 7.31 11.29
N ILE A 267 15.60 7.41 12.50
CA ILE A 267 15.57 6.39 13.54
C ILE A 267 14.19 5.70 13.57
N TRP A 268 14.18 4.41 13.91
CA TRP A 268 12.94 3.66 14.12
C TRP A 268 12.39 3.92 15.51
N VAL A 269 11.10 4.22 15.61
CA VAL A 269 10.44 4.56 16.87
C VAL A 269 9.01 4.01 16.91
N ILE A 270 8.55 3.70 18.13
CA ILE A 270 7.16 3.35 18.41
C ILE A 270 6.65 4.36 19.44
N ARG A 271 5.64 5.15 19.07
CA ARG A 271 5.09 6.17 19.97
C ARG A 271 4.42 5.52 21.18
N ASN A 272 4.89 5.86 22.38
CA ASN A 272 4.55 5.19 23.64
C ASN A 272 4.83 3.67 23.61
N GLY A 273 5.83 3.23 22.84
CA GLY A 273 6.14 1.83 22.63
C GLY A 273 6.45 1.08 23.93
N ILE A 274 7.12 1.71 24.88
CA ILE A 274 7.44 1.11 26.18
C ILE A 274 6.20 0.66 26.96
N ILE A 275 5.09 1.39 26.85
CA ILE A 275 3.82 1.01 27.49
C ILE A 275 3.10 0.01 26.61
N LYS A 276 2.89 0.35 25.33
CA LYS A 276 2.07 -0.45 24.40
C LYS A 276 2.60 -1.85 24.16
N ILE A 277 3.92 -2.00 23.98
CA ILE A 277 4.54 -3.30 23.74
C ILE A 277 4.49 -4.15 25.01
N THR A 278 4.78 -3.55 26.18
CA THR A 278 4.67 -4.22 27.48
C THR A 278 3.25 -4.73 27.72
N ASP A 279 2.23 -3.90 27.49
CA ASP A 279 0.83 -4.26 27.68
C ASP A 279 0.34 -5.29 26.64
N SER A 280 0.91 -5.28 25.44
CA SER A 280 0.56 -6.22 24.37
C SER A 280 1.15 -7.62 24.58
N GLN A 281 2.24 -7.74 25.33
CA GLN A 281 2.95 -9.00 25.49
C GLN A 281 2.25 -9.87 26.53
N HIS A 282 1.94 -11.10 26.14
CA HIS A 282 1.52 -12.14 27.07
C HIS A 282 2.54 -13.27 27.06
N ILE A 283 2.96 -13.67 28.27
CA ILE A 283 3.89 -14.76 28.48
C ILE A 283 3.28 -15.82 29.38
N THR A 284 3.69 -17.08 29.17
CA THR A 284 3.36 -18.20 30.04
C THR A 284 4.56 -19.12 30.10
N ILE A 285 4.98 -19.49 31.32
CA ILE A 285 6.11 -20.39 31.51
C ILE A 285 5.65 -21.85 31.42
N GLU A 286 6.30 -22.63 30.56
CA GLU A 286 6.16 -24.08 30.52
C GLU A 286 7.08 -24.73 31.56
N ASN A 287 8.34 -24.30 31.62
CA ASN A 287 9.30 -24.79 32.60
C ASN A 287 10.41 -23.76 32.84
N CYS A 288 10.50 -23.25 34.07
CA CYS A 288 11.42 -22.20 34.47
C CYS A 288 12.88 -22.69 34.51
N LYS A 289 13.12 -23.94 34.97
CA LYS A 289 14.46 -24.53 35.02
C LYS A 289 15.04 -24.73 33.63
N SER A 290 14.21 -25.13 32.66
CA SER A 290 14.64 -25.27 31.28
C SER A 290 14.51 -23.97 30.46
N GLN A 291 14.22 -22.84 31.10
CA GLN A 291 14.02 -21.54 30.45
C GLN A 291 13.01 -21.56 29.29
N ARG A 292 11.99 -22.42 29.35
CA ARG A 292 11.04 -22.63 28.25
C ARG A 292 9.74 -21.86 28.50
N TYR A 293 9.38 -21.01 27.53
CA TYR A 293 8.23 -20.11 27.63
C TYR A 293 7.42 -20.04 26.34
N LEU A 294 6.15 -19.67 26.50
CA LEU A 294 5.23 -19.32 25.42
C LEU A 294 5.02 -17.82 25.42
N THR A 295 5.23 -17.17 24.29
CA THR A 295 4.98 -15.73 24.11
C THR A 295 3.96 -15.48 23.01
N ARG A 296 3.14 -14.44 23.17
CA ARG A 296 2.27 -13.90 22.11
C ARG A 296 2.14 -12.39 22.28
N TYR A 297 1.77 -11.73 21.19
CA TYR A 297 1.50 -10.30 21.17
C TYR A 297 0.05 -10.05 20.78
N ASN A 298 -0.63 -9.22 21.58
CA ASN A 298 -1.93 -8.65 21.22
C ASN A 298 -1.72 -7.42 20.33
N ALA A 299 -1.23 -7.66 19.12
CA ALA A 299 -0.96 -6.64 18.10
C ALA A 299 -1.23 -7.23 16.71
N ASP A 300 -1.41 -6.38 15.70
CA ASP A 300 -1.57 -6.79 14.31
C ASP A 300 -0.42 -6.26 13.45
N TYR A 301 -0.28 -6.82 12.26
CA TYR A 301 0.71 -6.40 11.26
C TYR A 301 2.16 -6.47 11.73
N PHE A 302 2.55 -7.60 12.34
CA PHE A 302 3.95 -7.89 12.69
C PHE A 302 4.37 -9.27 12.21
N LEU A 303 5.68 -9.44 12.03
CA LEU A 303 6.31 -10.71 11.75
C LEU A 303 7.09 -11.18 12.95
N THR A 304 7.30 -12.48 12.96
CA THR A 304 8.12 -13.23 13.91
C THR A 304 8.91 -14.23 13.09
N ASP A 305 9.94 -14.86 13.66
CA ASP A 305 10.83 -15.74 12.90
C ASP A 305 10.15 -16.90 12.15
N SER A 306 8.95 -17.31 12.57
CA SER A 306 8.15 -18.34 11.88
C SER A 306 7.29 -17.84 10.72
N ASN A 307 7.12 -16.53 10.54
CA ASN A 307 6.05 -15.98 9.71
C ASN A 307 6.61 -15.34 8.44
N ASP A 308 6.04 -15.71 7.30
CA ASP A 308 6.30 -15.05 6.03
C ASP A 308 5.34 -13.86 5.85
N ILE A 309 5.84 -12.77 5.28
CA ILE A 309 5.06 -11.57 4.95
C ILE A 309 3.90 -11.88 4.00
N SER A 310 4.02 -12.95 3.19
CA SER A 310 2.97 -13.43 2.28
C SER A 310 1.67 -13.82 2.99
N GLN A 311 1.72 -14.15 4.28
CA GLN A 311 0.55 -14.50 5.08
C GLN A 311 -0.20 -13.28 5.62
N MET A 312 0.40 -12.08 5.53
CA MET A 312 -0.19 -10.85 6.04
C MET A 312 -1.09 -10.20 4.99
N ASP A 313 -2.30 -9.82 5.38
CA ASP A 313 -3.16 -9.03 4.52
C ASP A 313 -2.66 -7.58 4.42
N LEU A 314 -1.90 -7.31 3.37
CA LEU A 314 -1.41 -5.97 3.01
C LEU A 314 -2.36 -5.24 2.04
N GLY A 315 -3.63 -5.64 2.00
CA GLY A 315 -4.66 -5.00 1.19
C GLY A 315 -4.57 -5.40 -0.28
N PHE A 316 -4.79 -4.41 -1.15
CA PHE A 316 -4.77 -4.58 -2.61
C PHE A 316 -4.16 -3.36 -3.27
N ARG A 317 -3.69 -3.53 -4.51
CA ARG A 317 -3.10 -2.42 -5.25
C ARG A 317 -4.21 -1.60 -5.90
N VAL A 318 -4.12 -0.29 -5.84
CA VAL A 318 -5.14 0.60 -6.40
C VAL A 318 -5.25 0.44 -7.93
N ASP A 319 -4.14 0.11 -8.60
CA ASP A 319 -4.09 -0.14 -10.04
C ASP A 319 -4.68 -1.50 -10.47
N GLU A 320 -5.12 -2.35 -9.53
CA GLU A 320 -5.90 -3.56 -9.83
C GLU A 320 -7.42 -3.28 -9.95
N LEU A 321 -7.87 -2.08 -9.57
CA LEU A 321 -9.27 -1.69 -9.72
C LEU A 321 -9.60 -1.47 -11.20
N SER A 322 -10.70 -2.06 -11.68
CA SER A 322 -11.06 -2.06 -13.11
C SER A 322 -11.20 -0.68 -13.75
N TRP A 323 -11.53 0.34 -12.94
CA TRP A 323 -11.75 1.71 -13.40
C TRP A 323 -10.47 2.57 -13.35
N VAL A 324 -9.39 2.05 -12.76
CA VAL A 324 -8.10 2.73 -12.67
C VAL A 324 -7.21 2.19 -13.79
N GLU A 325 -6.84 3.05 -14.73
CA GLU A 325 -5.88 2.69 -15.77
C GLU A 325 -4.46 2.71 -15.21
N ARG A 326 -4.13 3.72 -14.41
CA ARG A 326 -2.80 3.90 -13.86
C ARG A 326 -2.81 4.81 -12.64
N VAL A 327 -1.91 4.55 -11.70
CA VAL A 327 -1.61 5.45 -10.58
C VAL A 327 -0.19 6.01 -10.73
N LEU A 328 -0.04 7.31 -10.56
CA LEU A 328 1.22 8.03 -10.67
C LEU A 328 1.48 8.81 -9.38
N ILE A 329 2.55 8.46 -8.67
CA ILE A 329 2.97 9.14 -7.44
C ILE A 329 4.04 10.18 -7.79
N SER A 330 3.81 11.44 -7.40
CA SER A 330 4.75 12.52 -7.70
C SER A 330 6.14 12.27 -7.08
N SER A 331 7.19 12.78 -7.71
CA SER A 331 8.57 12.63 -7.23
C SER A 331 8.79 13.17 -5.82
N ASN A 332 8.10 14.26 -5.47
CA ASN A 332 8.10 14.90 -4.16
C ASN A 332 7.04 14.36 -3.18
N THR A 333 6.25 13.34 -3.57
CA THR A 333 5.18 12.72 -2.76
C THR A 333 4.09 13.69 -2.27
N ARG A 334 3.92 14.83 -2.94
CA ARG A 334 2.90 15.85 -2.60
C ARG A 334 1.58 15.65 -3.33
N SER A 335 1.57 14.89 -4.42
CA SER A 335 0.35 14.57 -5.16
C SER A 335 0.35 13.15 -5.69
N ILE A 336 -0.86 12.59 -5.77
CA ILE A 336 -1.12 11.31 -6.41
C ILE A 336 -2.09 11.57 -7.56
N ARG A 337 -1.73 11.10 -8.75
CA ARG A 337 -2.55 11.21 -9.94
C ARG A 337 -3.12 9.83 -10.27
N VAL A 338 -4.43 9.76 -10.45
CA VAL A 338 -5.16 8.55 -10.84
C VAL A 338 -5.68 8.78 -12.24
N LEU A 339 -5.26 7.95 -13.19
CA LEU A 339 -5.73 7.93 -14.56
C LEU A 339 -6.95 7.00 -14.63
N HIS A 340 -8.08 7.51 -15.10
CA HIS A 340 -9.31 6.72 -15.17
C HIS A 340 -9.39 5.94 -16.48
N ALA A 341 -9.75 4.66 -16.40
CA ALA A 341 -10.00 3.80 -17.55
C ALA A 341 -11.40 4.02 -18.17
N GLU A 342 -12.34 4.49 -17.34
CA GLU A 342 -13.70 4.93 -17.68
C GLU A 342 -13.84 6.43 -17.40
N GLY A 343 -14.74 7.15 -18.07
CA GLY A 343 -14.90 8.57 -17.83
C GLY A 343 -16.36 9.00 -17.78
N THR A 344 -16.56 10.23 -17.32
CA THR A 344 -17.89 10.84 -17.23
C THR A 344 -18.26 11.56 -18.51
N VAL A 345 -19.56 11.79 -18.68
CA VAL A 345 -20.04 12.66 -19.76
C VAL A 345 -19.54 14.08 -19.52
N VAL A 346 -18.88 14.64 -20.53
CA VAL A 346 -18.46 16.03 -20.62
C VAL A 346 -19.37 16.75 -21.60
N HIS A 347 -20.01 17.82 -21.16
CA HIS A 347 -20.74 18.73 -22.02
C HIS A 347 -19.76 19.75 -22.60
N LEU A 348 -19.57 19.68 -23.92
CA LEU A 348 -18.83 20.65 -24.71
C LEU A 348 -19.80 21.67 -25.31
N THR A 349 -19.53 22.95 -25.09
CA THR A 349 -20.18 24.06 -25.79
C THR A 349 -19.17 24.74 -26.70
N ILE A 350 -19.37 24.62 -28.01
CA ILE A 350 -18.50 25.16 -29.05
C ILE A 350 -19.20 26.36 -29.67
N THR A 351 -18.63 27.54 -29.51
CA THR A 351 -19.17 28.79 -30.04
C THR A 351 -18.32 29.29 -31.19
N THR A 352 -18.91 29.50 -32.37
CA THR A 352 -18.22 29.80 -33.62
C THR A 352 -18.95 30.86 -34.43
N ASP A 353 -18.21 31.67 -35.18
CA ASP A 353 -18.81 32.68 -36.09
C ASP A 353 -19.51 32.02 -37.30
N LYS A 354 -19.18 30.77 -37.62
CA LYS A 354 -19.73 30.00 -38.74
C LYS A 354 -20.48 28.77 -38.24
N LYS A 355 -21.56 28.39 -38.93
CA LYS A 355 -22.34 27.20 -38.58
C LYS A 355 -21.56 25.92 -38.93
N PRO A 356 -21.20 25.07 -37.96
CA PRO A 356 -20.49 23.82 -38.22
C PRO A 356 -21.44 22.74 -38.76
N LEU A 357 -20.95 21.92 -39.69
CA LEU A 357 -21.55 20.64 -40.05
C LEU A 357 -20.90 19.54 -39.22
N ILE A 358 -21.70 18.64 -38.65
CA ILE A 358 -21.18 17.51 -37.88
C ILE A 358 -20.88 16.36 -38.83
N VAL A 359 -19.68 15.81 -38.68
CA VAL A 359 -19.24 14.62 -39.39
C VAL A 359 -19.34 13.43 -38.45
N GLN A 360 -19.84 12.30 -38.96
CA GLN A 360 -19.97 11.05 -38.23
C GLN A 360 -19.43 9.89 -39.08
N HIS A 361 -18.81 8.91 -38.45
CA HIS A 361 -18.32 7.69 -39.07
C HIS A 361 -19.10 6.48 -38.55
N THR A 362 -19.18 5.43 -39.36
CA THR A 362 -19.76 4.16 -38.94
C THR A 362 -18.83 3.44 -37.99
N SER A 363 -19.38 2.85 -36.93
CA SER A 363 -18.68 1.96 -36.02
C SER A 363 -18.59 0.55 -36.61
N GLN A 364 -17.66 -0.27 -36.14
CA GLN A 364 -17.52 -1.66 -36.61
C GLN A 364 -17.05 -2.62 -35.52
N ILE A 365 -17.46 -3.88 -35.63
CA ILE A 365 -16.98 -5.02 -34.82
C ILE A 365 -17.00 -6.29 -35.68
N ARG A 366 -15.98 -7.14 -35.53
CA ARG A 366 -15.97 -8.47 -36.15
C ARG A 366 -16.52 -9.55 -35.23
N SER A 367 -16.00 -9.62 -34.01
CA SER A 367 -16.39 -10.61 -32.99
C SER A 367 -15.97 -10.15 -31.60
N PHE A 368 -16.52 -10.79 -30.57
CA PHE A 368 -16.13 -10.58 -29.18
C PHE A 368 -16.09 -11.89 -28.39
N ASP A 369 -15.36 -11.87 -27.29
CA ASP A 369 -15.38 -12.87 -26.23
C ASP A 369 -15.39 -12.17 -24.86
N GLY A 370 -15.62 -12.93 -23.78
CA GLY A 370 -15.63 -12.35 -22.44
C GLY A 370 -16.19 -13.24 -21.36
N PHE A 371 -16.35 -12.66 -20.18
CA PHE A 371 -16.96 -13.30 -19.02
C PHE A 371 -17.54 -12.26 -18.06
N LEU A 372 -18.55 -12.67 -17.30
CA LEU A 372 -19.13 -11.91 -16.20
C LEU A 372 -18.43 -12.36 -14.92
N ARG A 373 -17.98 -11.43 -14.08
CA ARG A 373 -17.31 -11.79 -12.82
C ARG A 373 -17.80 -10.97 -11.65
N MET A 374 -17.92 -11.64 -10.51
CA MET A 374 -18.02 -11.05 -9.19
C MET A 374 -16.73 -11.33 -8.42
N ASP A 375 -15.99 -10.29 -8.07
CA ASP A 375 -14.73 -10.43 -7.32
C ASP A 375 -14.96 -10.68 -5.81
N ASP A 376 -13.84 -10.89 -5.11
CA ASP A 376 -13.78 -11.12 -3.66
C ASP A 376 -14.22 -9.91 -2.80
N LYS A 377 -14.48 -8.76 -3.45
CA LYS A 377 -14.99 -7.51 -2.88
C LYS A 377 -16.43 -7.23 -3.31
N SER A 378 -17.10 -8.18 -3.95
CA SER A 378 -18.47 -8.05 -4.48
C SER A 378 -18.65 -7.01 -5.59
N ASN A 379 -17.57 -6.60 -6.28
CA ASN A 379 -17.68 -5.83 -7.50
C ASN A 379 -18.11 -6.76 -8.64
N ARG A 380 -19.17 -6.39 -9.35
CA ARG A 380 -19.62 -7.09 -10.54
C ARG A 380 -19.22 -6.33 -11.79
N PHE A 381 -18.57 -7.02 -12.72
CA PHE A 381 -18.10 -6.45 -13.97
C PHE A 381 -18.10 -7.45 -15.12
N LEU A 382 -18.15 -6.91 -16.34
CA LEU A 382 -18.14 -7.63 -17.60
C LEU A 382 -16.78 -7.39 -18.25
N ASN A 383 -15.96 -8.43 -18.37
CA ASN A 383 -14.71 -8.37 -19.11
C ASN A 383 -14.96 -8.78 -20.55
N LEU A 384 -14.60 -7.91 -21.49
CA LEU A 384 -14.74 -8.15 -22.93
C LEU A 384 -13.39 -8.09 -23.62
N SER A 385 -13.18 -9.04 -24.54
CA SER A 385 -12.16 -8.97 -25.58
C SER A 385 -12.86 -8.77 -26.93
N LEU A 386 -12.58 -7.65 -27.57
CA LEU A 386 -13.17 -7.22 -28.83
C LEU A 386 -12.14 -7.36 -29.96
N ILE A 387 -12.56 -7.91 -31.10
CA ILE A 387 -11.70 -8.16 -32.26
C ILE A 387 -12.13 -7.30 -33.46
N ASP A 388 -11.15 -6.68 -34.11
CA ASP A 388 -11.33 -5.78 -35.27
C ASP A 388 -12.43 -4.74 -35.03
N VAL A 389 -12.22 -3.88 -34.04
CA VAL A 389 -13.22 -2.94 -33.53
C VAL A 389 -12.83 -1.48 -33.75
N LYS A 390 -13.81 -0.62 -34.06
CA LYS A 390 -13.65 0.84 -34.19
C LYS A 390 -14.93 1.57 -33.77
N GLY A 391 -14.77 2.72 -33.11
CA GLY A 391 -15.88 3.60 -32.74
C GLY A 391 -16.62 3.15 -31.48
N THR A 392 -17.94 3.36 -31.50
CA THR A 392 -18.86 3.09 -30.40
C THR A 392 -19.64 1.80 -30.63
N LEU A 393 -19.68 0.93 -29.62
CA LEU A 393 -20.49 -0.28 -29.60
C LEU A 393 -21.59 -0.17 -28.55
N ILE A 394 -22.75 -0.76 -28.83
CA ILE A 394 -23.88 -0.85 -27.91
C ILE A 394 -24.10 -2.32 -27.60
N GLY A 395 -24.18 -2.64 -26.31
CA GLY A 395 -24.36 -3.99 -25.81
C GLY A 395 -25.61 -4.15 -24.94
N TYR A 396 -26.19 -5.34 -25.00
CA TYR A 396 -27.35 -5.76 -24.23
C TYR A 396 -27.07 -7.09 -23.56
N ILE A 397 -27.53 -7.24 -22.32
CA ILE A 397 -27.52 -8.50 -21.59
C ILE A 397 -28.96 -9.01 -21.50
N HIS A 398 -29.17 -10.21 -22.00
CA HIS A 398 -30.45 -10.90 -22.01
C HIS A 398 -30.42 -12.14 -21.12
N GLN A 399 -31.59 -12.49 -20.59
CA GLN A 399 -31.78 -13.70 -19.78
C GLN A 399 -31.70 -14.99 -20.61
N SER A 400 -32.10 -14.94 -21.89
CA SER A 400 -32.12 -16.09 -22.80
C SER A 400 -31.80 -15.69 -24.24
N GLU A 401 -31.51 -16.69 -25.09
CA GLU A 401 -31.25 -16.49 -26.54
C GLU A 401 -32.43 -15.89 -27.29
N GLU A 402 -33.65 -16.16 -26.82
CA GLU A 402 -34.90 -15.62 -27.36
C GLU A 402 -35.04 -14.09 -27.12
N LYS A 403 -34.14 -13.49 -26.34
CA LYS A 403 -34.13 -12.06 -25.99
C LYS A 403 -35.45 -11.56 -25.40
N THR A 404 -36.16 -12.44 -24.66
CA THR A 404 -37.47 -12.15 -24.07
C THR A 404 -37.45 -10.95 -23.12
N LYS A 405 -36.32 -10.77 -22.41
CA LYS A 405 -36.09 -9.66 -21.49
C LYS A 405 -34.64 -9.19 -21.59
N THR A 406 -34.48 -7.89 -21.83
CA THR A 406 -33.20 -7.19 -21.65
C THR A 406 -33.08 -6.79 -20.18
N GLU A 407 -32.07 -7.30 -19.50
CA GLU A 407 -31.82 -7.00 -18.09
C GLU A 407 -30.92 -5.78 -17.90
N TRP A 408 -29.99 -5.58 -18.82
CA TRP A 408 -29.05 -4.47 -18.76
C TRP A 408 -28.54 -4.07 -20.14
N SER A 409 -28.10 -2.83 -20.28
CA SER A 409 -27.51 -2.28 -21.51
C SER A 409 -26.28 -1.46 -21.17
N PHE A 410 -25.28 -1.49 -22.04
CA PHE A 410 -24.01 -0.79 -21.88
C PHE A 410 -23.51 -0.24 -23.22
N SER A 411 -22.58 0.72 -23.19
CA SER A 411 -21.83 1.16 -24.36
C SER A 411 -20.33 0.97 -24.14
N VAL A 412 -19.59 0.75 -25.23
CA VAL A 412 -18.14 0.63 -25.21
C VAL A 412 -17.53 1.58 -26.22
N GLU A 413 -16.70 2.50 -25.72
CA GLU A 413 -15.94 3.43 -26.54
C GLU A 413 -14.53 2.92 -26.80
N VAL A 414 -14.28 2.48 -28.03
CA VAL A 414 -12.97 1.96 -28.45
C VAL A 414 -12.02 3.08 -28.86
N GLY A 415 -12.58 4.18 -29.34
CA GLY A 415 -11.89 5.38 -29.79
C GLY A 415 -11.70 5.46 -31.30
N SER A 416 -10.80 6.36 -31.70
CA SER A 416 -10.70 6.83 -33.09
C SER A 416 -10.17 5.80 -34.09
N PHE A 417 -9.33 4.85 -33.67
CA PHE A 417 -8.60 3.97 -34.57
C PHE A 417 -9.13 2.54 -34.54
N LEU A 418 -8.99 1.83 -35.67
CA LEU A 418 -9.26 0.40 -35.71
C LEU A 418 -8.25 -0.33 -34.83
N LYS A 419 -8.77 -1.08 -33.85
CA LYS A 419 -7.97 -1.94 -32.98
C LYS A 419 -8.24 -3.39 -33.35
N HIS A 420 -7.19 -4.11 -33.73
CA HIS A 420 -7.29 -5.54 -34.04
C HIS A 420 -7.74 -6.34 -32.80
N HIS A 421 -7.26 -5.94 -31.62
CA HIS A 421 -7.64 -6.53 -30.35
C HIS A 421 -7.77 -5.43 -29.28
N PHE A 422 -8.89 -5.41 -28.56
CA PHE A 422 -9.18 -4.42 -27.53
C PHE A 422 -9.86 -5.08 -26.34
N ILE A 423 -9.24 -4.99 -25.17
CA ILE A 423 -9.81 -5.49 -23.92
C ILE A 423 -10.43 -4.32 -23.15
N THR A 424 -11.61 -4.54 -22.59
CA THR A 424 -12.28 -3.57 -21.71
C THR A 424 -13.01 -4.27 -20.58
N THR A 425 -13.17 -3.58 -19.45
CA THR A 425 -13.93 -4.04 -18.29
C THR A 425 -15.04 -3.05 -18.02
N ILE A 426 -16.28 -3.52 -18.00
CA ILE A 426 -17.46 -2.70 -17.76
C ILE A 426 -18.00 -3.03 -16.37
N GLY A 427 -17.90 -2.08 -15.44
CA GLY A 427 -18.43 -2.26 -14.10
C GLY A 427 -19.93 -1.97 -13.99
N GLY A 428 -20.51 -2.26 -12.82
CA GLY A 428 -21.86 -1.82 -12.48
C GLY A 428 -22.98 -2.74 -12.95
N ILE A 429 -22.67 -4.04 -13.14
CA ILE A 429 -23.68 -5.03 -13.48
C ILE A 429 -24.72 -5.12 -12.34
N PRO A 430 -26.03 -5.05 -12.67
CA PRO A 430 -27.10 -5.20 -11.70
C PRO A 430 -27.03 -6.52 -10.90
N PRO A 431 -27.42 -6.53 -9.62
CA PRO A 431 -27.37 -7.71 -8.76
C PRO A 431 -28.22 -8.90 -9.21
N GLU A 432 -29.19 -8.67 -10.07
CA GLU A 432 -30.07 -9.69 -10.64
C GLU A 432 -29.33 -10.63 -11.60
N ILE A 433 -28.16 -10.23 -12.11
CA ILE A 433 -27.29 -11.07 -12.96
C ILE A 433 -26.30 -11.82 -12.05
N ASN A 434 -26.60 -13.10 -11.79
CA ASN A 434 -25.86 -13.96 -10.87
C ASN A 434 -25.50 -15.34 -11.44
N ASN A 435 -25.64 -15.52 -12.74
CA ASN A 435 -25.35 -16.72 -13.51
C ASN A 435 -25.11 -16.32 -14.97
N ASP A 436 -24.73 -17.30 -15.80
CA ASP A 436 -24.45 -17.10 -17.22
C ASP A 436 -25.57 -16.31 -17.93
N ARG A 437 -25.17 -15.43 -18.86
CA ARG A 437 -26.12 -14.58 -19.61
C ARG A 437 -25.79 -14.54 -21.09
N TYR A 438 -26.84 -14.28 -21.89
CA TYR A 438 -26.72 -14.10 -23.32
C TYR A 438 -26.44 -12.62 -23.62
N VAL A 439 -25.22 -12.32 -24.06
CA VAL A 439 -24.77 -10.95 -24.33
C VAL A 439 -24.76 -10.71 -25.82
N CYS A 440 -25.32 -9.59 -26.24
CA CYS A 440 -25.36 -9.15 -27.63
C CYS A 440 -24.69 -7.79 -27.78
N ILE A 441 -23.89 -7.59 -28.81
CA ILE A 441 -23.17 -6.33 -29.08
C ILE A 441 -23.31 -5.98 -30.56
N HIS A 442 -23.64 -4.74 -30.86
CA HIS A 442 -23.70 -4.22 -32.23
C HIS A 442 -23.00 -2.85 -32.33
N PRO A 443 -22.47 -2.48 -33.51
CA PRO A 443 -21.97 -1.13 -33.74
C PRO A 443 -23.07 -0.07 -33.63
N ALA A 444 -22.72 1.10 -33.10
CA ALA A 444 -23.63 2.25 -33.10
C ALA A 444 -24.00 2.62 -34.55
N GLY A 445 -25.31 2.58 -34.85
CA GLY A 445 -25.86 2.87 -36.18
C GLY A 445 -26.04 1.68 -37.11
N ASP A 446 -25.55 0.49 -36.76
CA ASP A 446 -25.80 -0.74 -37.52
C ASP A 446 -26.27 -1.87 -36.59
N ILE A 447 -27.58 -1.97 -36.42
CA ILE A 447 -28.21 -3.00 -35.57
C ILE A 447 -28.12 -4.38 -36.23
N ASN A 448 -27.98 -4.46 -37.57
CA ASN A 448 -27.95 -5.73 -38.28
C ASN A 448 -26.60 -6.45 -38.15
N ALA A 449 -25.54 -5.71 -37.79
CA ALA A 449 -24.21 -6.25 -37.51
C ALA A 449 -24.05 -6.81 -36.08
N GLU A 450 -25.16 -7.07 -35.38
CA GLU A 450 -25.16 -7.63 -34.03
C GLU A 450 -24.47 -9.00 -33.97
N LYS A 451 -23.66 -9.17 -32.93
CA LYS A 451 -23.04 -10.44 -32.55
C LYS A 451 -23.57 -10.81 -31.17
N CYS A 452 -23.87 -12.08 -30.93
CA CYS A 452 -24.34 -12.56 -29.63
C CYS A 452 -23.59 -13.81 -29.19
N LYS A 453 -23.39 -13.98 -27.89
CA LYS A 453 -22.73 -15.13 -27.29
C LYS A 453 -23.16 -15.32 -25.83
N TRP A 454 -23.20 -16.56 -25.37
CA TRP A 454 -23.25 -16.87 -23.94
C TRP A 454 -21.91 -16.57 -23.28
N LEU A 455 -21.93 -15.78 -22.21
CA LEU A 455 -20.76 -15.51 -21.39
C LEU A 455 -20.93 -16.17 -20.03
N GLN A 456 -19.87 -16.83 -19.57
CA GLN A 456 -19.83 -17.52 -18.29
C GLN A 456 -19.79 -16.52 -17.13
N TYR A 457 -20.43 -16.87 -16.01
CA TYR A 457 -20.42 -16.12 -14.77
C TYR A 457 -19.49 -16.77 -13.74
N GLU A 458 -18.48 -16.03 -13.32
CA GLU A 458 -17.51 -16.44 -12.29
C GLU A 458 -17.74 -15.64 -11.00
N ALA A 459 -17.73 -16.32 -9.85
CA ALA A 459 -17.89 -15.68 -8.55
C ALA A 459 -16.79 -16.11 -7.60
N ASP A 460 -15.94 -15.16 -7.21
CA ASP A 460 -14.95 -15.37 -6.17
C ASP A 460 -15.61 -15.28 -4.79
N PRO A 461 -15.23 -16.13 -3.83
CA PRO A 461 -15.71 -16.02 -2.46
C PRO A 461 -15.20 -14.73 -1.82
N LEU A 462 -16.00 -14.16 -0.91
CA LEU A 462 -15.60 -13.00 -0.12
C LEU A 462 -14.26 -13.24 0.59
N ARG A 463 -13.38 -12.25 0.52
CA ARG A 463 -12.08 -12.31 1.19
C ARG A 463 -12.25 -12.39 2.70
N GLN A 464 -11.86 -13.50 3.31
CA GLN A 464 -11.84 -13.66 4.76
C GLN A 464 -10.46 -13.35 5.31
N VAL A 465 -10.36 -12.28 6.10
CA VAL A 465 -9.13 -11.92 6.80
C VAL A 465 -9.15 -12.58 8.17
N ARG A 466 -8.33 -13.62 8.38
CA ARG A 466 -8.11 -14.20 9.70
C ARG A 466 -6.61 -14.36 9.94
N TYR A 467 -6.02 -13.37 10.59
CA TYR A 467 -4.72 -13.54 11.22
C TYR A 467 -4.95 -13.68 12.72
N THR A 468 -4.75 -14.90 13.23
CA THR A 468 -4.70 -15.15 14.68
C THR A 468 -3.24 -15.35 15.06
N PRO A 469 -2.62 -14.42 15.80
CA PRO A 469 -1.27 -14.62 16.30
C PRO A 469 -1.19 -15.93 17.08
N ARG A 470 -0.28 -16.82 16.68
CA ARG A 470 -0.06 -18.09 17.38
C ARG A 470 0.89 -17.85 18.55
N TRP A 471 0.75 -18.66 19.61
CA TRP A 471 1.76 -18.74 20.66
C TRP A 471 3.07 -19.23 20.07
N GLN A 472 4.15 -18.58 20.47
CA GLN A 472 5.50 -18.93 20.03
C GLN A 472 6.26 -19.55 21.18
N ILE A 473 6.95 -20.65 20.90
CA ILE A 473 7.80 -21.32 21.87
C ILE A 473 9.18 -20.67 21.81
N GLY A 474 9.66 -20.20 22.95
CA GLY A 474 11.02 -19.71 23.13
C GLY A 474 11.77 -20.54 24.17
N ILE A 475 13.09 -20.57 24.03
CA ILE A 475 14.02 -21.10 25.03
C ILE A 475 14.98 -19.97 25.37
N GLY A 476 14.95 -19.53 26.62
CA GLY A 476 15.80 -18.49 27.14
C GLY A 476 17.22 -18.99 27.36
N ASP A 477 18.19 -18.10 27.16
CA ASP A 477 19.59 -18.34 27.50
C ASP A 477 19.94 -17.55 28.77
N CYS A 478 20.12 -18.26 29.88
CA CYS A 478 20.57 -17.70 31.14
C CYS A 478 21.50 -18.69 31.85
N PRO A 479 22.83 -18.64 31.58
CA PRO A 479 23.79 -19.47 32.29
C PRO A 479 23.80 -19.13 33.79
N GLY A 480 23.67 -20.14 34.65
CA GLY A 480 23.62 -20.00 36.11
C GLY A 480 22.22 -19.73 36.69
N CYS A 481 21.22 -19.40 35.86
CA CYS A 481 19.85 -19.24 36.34
C CYS A 481 19.31 -20.56 36.93
N ASN A 482 18.67 -20.48 38.10
CA ASN A 482 17.99 -21.61 38.77
C ASN A 482 18.89 -22.79 39.18
N GLU A 483 20.21 -22.67 39.05
CA GLU A 483 21.16 -23.66 39.54
C GLU A 483 21.37 -23.47 41.05
N ARG A 484 20.73 -24.33 41.86
CA ARG A 484 21.00 -24.43 43.31
C ARG A 484 21.63 -25.78 43.62
N GLY A 485 22.81 -25.77 44.24
CA GLY A 485 23.50 -26.98 44.71
C GLY A 485 24.96 -27.08 44.26
N PHE A 486 25.53 -28.28 44.43
CA PHE A 486 26.95 -28.57 44.18
C PHE A 486 27.41 -28.20 42.77
N ASP A 487 26.51 -28.20 41.78
CA ASP A 487 26.83 -27.82 40.40
C ASP A 487 27.17 -26.32 40.27
N ASN A 488 26.46 -25.44 40.97
CA ASN A 488 26.76 -24.00 41.00
C ASN A 488 28.03 -23.73 41.82
N PHE A 489 28.28 -24.53 42.85
CA PHE A 489 29.56 -24.51 43.58
C PHE A 489 30.73 -24.96 42.69
N LEU A 490 30.54 -25.98 41.85
CA LEU A 490 31.55 -26.46 40.91
C LEU A 490 31.80 -25.48 39.76
N GLN A 491 30.77 -24.84 39.19
CA GLN A 491 30.94 -23.76 38.21
C GLN A 491 31.68 -22.56 38.83
N LYS A 492 31.30 -22.16 40.05
CA LYS A 492 32.01 -21.11 40.80
C LYS A 492 33.41 -21.53 41.29
N LEU A 493 33.78 -22.79 41.20
CA LEU A 493 35.14 -23.27 41.48
C LEU A 493 35.97 -23.42 40.20
N ASP A 494 35.41 -23.23 39.01
CA ASP A 494 36.19 -23.27 37.77
C ASP A 494 37.04 -21.99 37.67
N PRO A 495 38.38 -22.07 37.85
CA PRO A 495 39.26 -20.91 37.84
C PRO A 495 39.26 -20.18 36.48
N ARG A 496 38.73 -20.81 35.42
CA ARG A 496 38.57 -20.18 34.11
C ARG A 496 37.48 -19.11 34.11
N GLN A 497 36.45 -19.25 34.96
CA GLN A 497 35.38 -18.25 35.05
C GLN A 497 35.76 -17.04 35.90
N TRP A 498 36.70 -17.20 36.85
CA TRP A 498 37.16 -16.11 37.73
C TRP A 498 37.87 -14.98 36.98
N LEU A 499 38.38 -15.28 35.79
CA LEU A 499 39.12 -14.34 34.96
C LEU A 499 38.25 -13.66 33.89
N ASN A 500 37.00 -14.09 33.71
CA ASN A 500 36.09 -13.48 32.75
C ASN A 500 35.45 -12.22 33.36
N GLY A 501 35.93 -11.04 32.96
CA GLY A 501 35.38 -9.74 33.37
C GLY A 501 36.38 -8.76 33.99
N LEU A 502 37.66 -9.14 34.11
CA LEU A 502 38.73 -8.25 34.58
C LEU A 502 39.28 -7.41 33.41
N ASP A 503 38.61 -6.31 33.08
CA ASP A 503 39.04 -5.39 32.01
C ASP A 503 39.93 -4.24 32.51
N SER A 504 40.09 -4.10 33.83
CA SER A 504 40.89 -3.05 34.46
C SER A 504 42.16 -3.58 35.13
N THR A 505 43.29 -2.88 34.94
CA THR A 505 44.56 -3.19 35.63
C THR A 505 44.45 -3.11 37.15
N THR A 506 43.54 -2.27 37.68
CA THR A 506 43.33 -2.18 39.13
C THR A 506 42.63 -3.41 39.68
N GLU A 507 41.68 -3.98 38.94
CA GLU A 507 40.92 -5.16 39.37
C GLU A 507 41.79 -6.41 39.39
N ILE A 508 42.74 -6.53 38.45
CA ILE A 508 43.72 -7.60 38.42
C ILE A 508 44.64 -7.53 39.65
N VAL A 509 45.11 -6.34 40.03
CA VAL A 509 45.98 -6.16 41.20
C VAL A 509 45.24 -6.44 42.50
N THR A 510 44.00 -5.99 42.65
CA THR A 510 43.19 -6.30 43.84
C THR A 510 42.89 -7.79 43.94
N CYS A 511 42.54 -8.45 42.83
CA CYS A 511 42.32 -9.89 42.79
C CYS A 511 43.59 -10.67 43.21
N ALA A 512 44.75 -10.30 42.68
CA ALA A 512 46.02 -10.93 43.07
C ALA A 512 46.32 -10.76 44.56
N LEU A 513 46.03 -9.58 45.13
CA LEU A 513 46.27 -9.28 46.54
C LEU A 513 45.31 -10.06 47.45
N GLU A 514 44.04 -10.17 47.09
CA GLU A 514 43.05 -10.99 47.81
C GLU A 514 43.40 -12.48 47.79
N VAL A 515 43.80 -13.02 46.63
CA VAL A 515 44.24 -14.42 46.51
C VAL A 515 45.48 -14.66 47.38
N THR A 516 46.42 -13.73 47.41
CA THR A 516 47.63 -13.85 48.23
C THR A 516 47.30 -13.83 49.73
N LEU A 517 46.38 -12.96 50.17
CA LEU A 517 45.90 -12.93 51.55
C LEU A 517 45.13 -14.20 51.94
N ALA A 518 44.32 -14.74 51.03
CA ALA A 518 43.61 -16.00 51.25
C ALA A 518 44.59 -17.17 51.43
N ILE A 519 45.65 -17.25 50.62
CA ILE A 519 46.69 -18.26 50.76
C ILE A 519 47.46 -18.08 52.08
N ALA A 520 47.80 -16.85 52.46
CA ALA A 520 48.49 -16.56 53.71
C ALA A 520 47.66 -16.91 54.96
N THR A 521 46.36 -16.63 54.94
CA THR A 521 45.42 -16.99 56.02
C THR A 521 45.20 -18.50 56.11
N PHE A 522 45.14 -19.20 54.97
CA PHE A 522 45.09 -20.66 54.94
C PHE A 522 46.38 -21.30 55.50
N LEU A 523 47.55 -20.79 55.11
CA LEU A 523 48.83 -21.30 55.62
C LEU A 523 49.00 -21.03 57.13
N THR A 524 48.61 -19.85 57.61
CA THR A 524 48.66 -19.52 59.05
C THR A 524 47.69 -20.37 59.87
N THR A 525 46.47 -20.62 59.38
CA THR A 525 45.54 -21.55 60.06
C THR A 525 46.09 -22.97 60.10
N VAL A 526 46.63 -23.49 58.99
CA VAL A 526 47.29 -24.81 58.97
C VAL A 526 48.46 -24.87 59.96
N LEU A 527 49.28 -23.81 60.04
CA LEU A 527 50.38 -23.72 61.01
C LEU A 527 49.88 -23.70 62.46
N ILE A 528 48.84 -22.93 62.77
CA ILE A 528 48.23 -22.88 64.12
C ILE A 528 47.70 -24.26 64.52
N PHE A 529 46.97 -24.94 63.63
CA PHE A 529 46.43 -26.27 63.94
C PHE A 529 47.54 -27.31 64.10
N THR A 530 48.54 -27.32 63.22
CA THR A 530 49.62 -28.34 63.25
C THR A 530 50.65 -28.10 64.35
N LYS A 531 50.97 -26.84 64.69
CA LYS A 531 52.02 -26.50 65.66
C LYS A 531 51.53 -26.12 67.04
N CYS A 532 50.30 -25.63 67.19
CA CYS A 532 49.77 -25.21 68.49
C CYS A 532 48.68 -26.16 68.98
N VAL A 533 47.63 -26.37 68.19
CA VAL A 533 46.43 -27.09 68.66
C VAL A 533 46.69 -28.59 68.83
N ILE A 534 47.26 -29.26 67.82
CA ILE A 534 47.51 -30.71 67.87
C ILE A 534 48.51 -31.09 68.98
N PRO A 535 49.62 -30.37 69.20
CA PRO A 535 50.55 -30.67 70.29
C PRO A 535 49.93 -30.44 71.68
N LEU A 536 49.15 -29.36 71.86
CA LEU A 536 48.44 -29.10 73.12
C LEU A 536 47.39 -30.17 73.40
N ALA A 537 46.62 -30.60 72.40
CA ALA A 537 45.66 -31.68 72.54
C ALA A 537 46.33 -33.02 72.93
N ARG A 538 47.49 -33.34 72.34
CA ARG A 538 48.27 -34.52 72.75
C ARG A 538 48.78 -34.41 74.19
N TRP A 539 49.17 -33.23 74.65
CA TRP A 539 49.64 -33.01 76.01
C TRP A 539 48.53 -33.19 77.05
N VAL A 540 47.33 -32.67 76.77
CA VAL A 540 46.14 -32.81 77.64
C VAL A 540 45.69 -34.27 77.74
N ILE A 541 45.77 -35.05 76.65
CA ILE A 541 45.40 -36.47 76.65
C ILE A 541 46.43 -37.32 77.43
N CYS A 542 47.71 -36.97 77.44
CA CYS A 542 48.73 -37.69 78.22
C CYS A 542 48.67 -37.44 79.74
N LEU A 543 48.20 -36.28 80.19
CA LEU A 543 48.02 -35.97 81.63
C LEU A 543 46.78 -36.63 82.24
N ALA A 544 45.85 -37.10 81.42
CA ALA A 544 44.59 -37.70 81.85
C ALA A 544 44.62 -39.24 82.01
N SER A 545 45.79 -39.90 81.89
CA SER A 545 45.90 -41.34 82.17
C SER A 545 46.42 -41.58 83.60
N PRO A 546 45.58 -42.04 84.55
CA PRO A 546 46.05 -42.49 85.84
C PRO A 546 46.65 -43.90 85.70
N SER A 547 47.88 -44.11 86.18
CA SER A 547 48.49 -45.44 86.23
C SER A 547 47.68 -46.35 87.16
N LYS A 548 47.20 -47.47 86.62
CA LYS A 548 46.70 -48.60 87.43
C LYS A 548 47.90 -49.41 87.92
N LYS A 549 47.97 -49.55 89.25
CA LYS A 549 48.91 -50.30 90.12
C LYS A 549 50.26 -49.67 90.39
#